data_AF-A0A8S4QB58-F1
#
_entry.id   AF-A0A8S4QB58-F1
#
_cell.length_a   1.000
_cell.length_b   1.000
_cell.length_c   1.000
_cell.angle_alpha   90.00
_cell.angle_beta   90.00
_cell.angle_gamma   90.00
#
_symmetry.space_group_name_H-M   'P 1'
#
loop_
_entity.id
_entity.type
_entity.pdbx_description
1 polymer ?
#
loop_
_entity_poly.entity_id
_entity_poly.type
_entity_poly.pdbx_seq_one_letter_code
_entity_poly.pdbx_strand_id
1 'polypeptide(L)'
;QNEIIYCEIQKKWVKLTNCVVDNLQNQPKKIRDVLYDLLRKSGCNVAQIPAHVQNSIEACTDILLTRVSPRYVREQIHANPKIYKALHRKDKHSLLSYLLQDEDFSTLNGLQLMSLRDNTEVAFKTCTPYNQPRHVYLPSEIYPMALFPNHQAYFINTDNMEYW
;
A
#
# COMPACT_ATOMS: atom_id res chain seq x y z
N GLN A 1 -16.24 -11.14 -28.48
CA GLN A 1 -15.13 -12.10 -28.30
C GLN A 1 -14.89 -12.25 -26.80
N ASN A 2 -14.32 -13.37 -26.33
CA ASN A 2 -13.92 -13.49 -24.93
C ASN A 2 -12.48 -12.97 -24.81
N GLU A 3 -12.27 -11.68 -24.49
CA GLU A 3 -10.92 -11.18 -24.19
C GLU A 3 -10.44 -11.79 -22.87
N ILE A 4 -9.63 -12.85 -22.97
CA ILE A 4 -9.02 -13.53 -21.83
C ILE A 4 -7.53 -13.27 -21.79
N ILE A 5 -6.99 -13.17 -20.59
CA ILE A 5 -5.57 -13.00 -20.33
C ILE A 5 -5.11 -13.94 -19.23
N TYR A 6 -3.85 -14.39 -19.34
CA TYR A 6 -3.23 -15.21 -18.32
C TYR A 6 -2.67 -14.32 -17.20
N CYS A 7 -3.10 -14.59 -15.97
CA CYS A 7 -2.58 -13.93 -14.77
C CYS A 7 -1.52 -14.80 -14.12
N GLU A 8 -0.26 -14.37 -14.20
CA GLU A 8 0.90 -15.10 -13.66
C GLU A 8 0.79 -15.33 -12.15
N ILE A 9 0.38 -14.30 -11.38
CA ILE A 9 0.31 -14.37 -9.92
C ILE A 9 -0.66 -15.46 -9.43
N GLN A 10 -1.79 -15.60 -10.11
CA GLN A 10 -2.85 -16.55 -9.76
C GLN A 10 -2.81 -17.84 -10.58
N LYS A 11 -1.88 -17.93 -11.56
CA LYS A 11 -1.72 -19.06 -12.50
C LYS A 11 -3.03 -19.49 -13.17
N LYS A 12 -3.81 -18.53 -13.66
CA LYS A 12 -5.11 -18.81 -14.29
C LYS A 12 -5.45 -17.83 -15.41
N TRP A 13 -6.28 -18.28 -16.35
CA TRP A 13 -6.89 -17.45 -17.38
C TRP A 13 -8.10 -16.72 -16.80
N VAL A 14 -8.16 -15.41 -17.01
CA VAL A 14 -9.26 -14.56 -16.55
C VAL A 14 -9.73 -13.64 -17.67
N LYS A 15 -10.98 -13.17 -17.59
CA LYS A 15 -11.44 -12.09 -18.46
C LYS A 15 -10.64 -10.82 -18.19
N LEU A 16 -10.38 -10.06 -19.24
CA LEU A 16 -9.65 -8.80 -19.16
C LEU A 16 -10.30 -7.81 -18.18
N THR A 17 -11.63 -7.76 -18.14
CA THR A 17 -12.40 -6.94 -17.19
C THR A 17 -12.27 -7.35 -15.73
N ASN A 18 -11.85 -8.60 -15.46
CA ASN A 18 -11.67 -9.15 -14.12
C ASN A 18 -10.18 -9.18 -13.71
N CYS A 19 -9.32 -8.53 -14.47
CA CYS A 19 -7.89 -8.44 -14.19
C CYS A 19 -7.46 -6.99 -13.96
N VAL A 20 -6.36 -6.84 -13.24
CA VAL A 20 -5.69 -5.57 -13.03
C VAL A 20 -4.30 -5.67 -13.61
N VAL A 21 -3.91 -4.69 -14.39
CA VAL A 21 -2.64 -4.67 -15.08
C VAL A 21 -1.53 -4.27 -14.13
N ASP A 22 -0.45 -5.05 -14.14
CA ASP A 22 0.78 -4.74 -13.41
C ASP A 22 1.33 -3.38 -13.87
N ASN A 23 1.51 -2.47 -12.91
CA ASN A 23 2.11 -1.16 -13.13
C ASN A 23 3.19 -0.87 -12.07
N LEU A 24 3.87 -1.92 -11.60
CA LEU A 24 4.85 -1.84 -10.52
C LEU A 24 6.31 -1.87 -11.02
N GLN A 25 6.53 -1.85 -12.33
CA GLN A 25 7.86 -2.00 -12.95
C GLN A 25 8.91 -1.04 -12.38
N ASN A 26 8.51 0.22 -12.14
CA ASN A 26 9.38 1.30 -11.68
C ASN A 26 9.59 1.31 -10.17
N GLN A 27 8.91 0.45 -9.42
CA GLN A 27 9.04 0.38 -7.97
C GLN A 27 10.30 -0.42 -7.59
N PRO A 28 10.98 -0.06 -6.49
CA PRO A 28 12.07 -0.86 -5.94
C PRO A 28 11.63 -2.30 -5.72
N LYS A 29 12.54 -3.26 -5.96
CA LYS A 29 12.26 -4.71 -5.85
C LYS A 29 11.57 -5.07 -4.52
N LYS A 30 12.04 -4.53 -3.41
CA LYS A 30 11.47 -4.76 -2.07
C LYS A 30 9.98 -4.35 -1.99
N ILE A 31 9.62 -3.20 -2.56
CA ILE A 31 8.22 -2.74 -2.60
C ILE A 31 7.39 -3.66 -3.50
N ARG A 32 7.92 -4.03 -4.67
CA ARG A 32 7.26 -4.94 -5.61
C ARG A 32 6.94 -6.29 -4.97
N ASP A 33 7.91 -6.88 -4.28
CA ASP A 33 7.76 -8.19 -3.64
C ASP A 33 6.65 -8.16 -2.57
N VAL A 34 6.61 -7.10 -1.75
CA VAL A 34 5.54 -6.90 -0.74
C VAL A 34 4.17 -6.72 -1.41
N LEU A 35 4.09 -5.92 -2.47
CA LEU A 35 2.83 -5.67 -3.17
C LEU A 35 2.33 -6.93 -3.90
N TYR A 36 3.21 -7.70 -4.54
CA TYR A 36 2.81 -8.95 -5.20
C TYR A 36 2.32 -9.98 -4.20
N ASP A 37 2.97 -10.15 -3.05
CA ASP A 37 2.50 -11.07 -2.01
C ASP A 37 1.14 -10.62 -1.44
N LEU A 38 0.97 -9.31 -1.21
CA LEU A 38 -0.28 -8.73 -0.74
C LEU A 38 -1.43 -8.93 -1.74
N LEU A 39 -1.20 -8.61 -3.01
CA LEU A 39 -2.19 -8.77 -4.10
C LEU A 39 -2.51 -10.25 -4.37
N ARG A 40 -1.53 -11.13 -4.20
CA ARG A 40 -1.76 -12.57 -4.26
C ARG A 40 -2.69 -13.04 -3.14
N LYS A 41 -2.42 -12.61 -1.91
CA LYS A 41 -3.22 -12.93 -0.71
C LYS A 41 -4.63 -12.35 -0.74
N SER A 42 -4.84 -11.20 -1.40
CA SER A 42 -6.18 -10.64 -1.62
C SER A 42 -6.97 -11.36 -2.73
N GLY A 43 -6.33 -12.26 -3.49
CA GLY A 43 -6.96 -12.95 -4.61
C GLY A 43 -7.06 -12.10 -5.89
N CYS A 44 -6.34 -10.98 -5.96
CA CYS A 44 -6.32 -10.12 -7.13
C CYS A 44 -5.68 -10.83 -8.32
N ASN A 45 -6.30 -10.69 -9.48
CA ASN A 45 -5.81 -11.21 -10.75
C ASN A 45 -4.91 -10.16 -11.40
N VAL A 46 -3.62 -10.18 -11.08
CA VAL A 46 -2.66 -9.25 -11.68
C VAL A 46 -2.12 -9.84 -12.97
N ALA A 47 -2.30 -9.12 -14.08
CA ALA A 47 -1.84 -9.50 -15.40
C ALA A 47 -0.61 -8.69 -15.80
N GLN A 48 0.43 -9.37 -16.28
CA GLN A 48 1.61 -8.73 -16.86
C GLN A 48 1.39 -8.55 -18.36
N ILE A 49 1.01 -7.34 -18.75
CA ILE A 49 0.71 -7.01 -20.14
C ILE A 49 1.80 -6.06 -20.66
N PRO A 50 2.48 -6.37 -21.77
CA PRO A 50 3.40 -5.43 -22.40
C PRO A 50 2.70 -4.12 -22.78
N ALA A 51 3.39 -2.99 -22.64
CA ALA A 51 2.80 -1.66 -22.86
C ALA A 51 2.17 -1.49 -24.25
N HIS A 52 2.81 -2.02 -25.30
CA HIS A 52 2.24 -1.96 -26.65
C HIS A 52 0.92 -2.72 -26.77
N VAL A 53 0.77 -3.86 -26.09
CA VAL A 53 -0.48 -4.63 -26.06
C VAL A 53 -1.56 -3.88 -25.28
N GLN A 54 -1.22 -3.24 -24.16
CA GLN A 54 -2.16 -2.40 -23.42
C GLN A 54 -2.71 -1.27 -24.31
N ASN A 55 -1.81 -0.56 -25.00
CA ASN A 55 -2.18 0.53 -25.90
C ASN A 55 -3.07 0.05 -27.06
N SER A 56 -2.77 -1.12 -27.65
CA SER A 56 -3.62 -1.71 -28.69
C SER A 56 -5.00 -2.10 -28.17
N ILE A 57 -5.10 -2.66 -26.96
CA ILE A 57 -6.38 -2.99 -26.35
C ILE A 57 -7.22 -1.73 -26.16
N GLU A 58 -6.66 -0.69 -25.54
CA GLU A 58 -7.37 0.56 -25.26
C GLU A 58 -7.71 1.36 -26.52
N ALA A 59 -6.96 1.18 -27.62
CA ALA A 59 -7.23 1.83 -28.90
C ALA A 59 -8.25 1.07 -29.77
N CYS A 60 -8.31 -0.26 -29.66
CA CYS A 60 -9.13 -1.11 -30.52
C CYS A 60 -10.42 -1.62 -29.85
N THR A 61 -10.59 -1.37 -28.55
CA THR A 61 -11.76 -1.81 -27.77
C THR A 61 -12.24 -0.70 -26.84
N ASP A 62 -13.50 -0.77 -26.39
CA ASP A 62 -14.05 0.16 -25.39
C ASP A 62 -13.60 -0.17 -23.94
N ILE A 63 -12.60 -1.05 -23.78
CA ILE A 63 -12.15 -1.54 -22.48
C ILE A 63 -11.08 -0.62 -21.92
N LEU A 64 -11.37 0.02 -20.79
CA LEU A 64 -10.37 0.74 -20.00
C LEU A 64 -9.66 -0.22 -19.04
N LEU A 65 -8.34 -0.35 -19.17
CA LEU A 65 -7.56 -1.26 -18.33
C LEU A 65 -7.37 -0.66 -16.93
N THR A 66 -7.84 -1.39 -15.92
CA THR A 66 -7.54 -1.06 -14.52
C THR A 66 -6.08 -1.42 -14.23
N ARG A 67 -5.33 -0.52 -13.59
CA ARG A 67 -3.91 -0.70 -13.28
C ARG A 67 -3.69 -0.70 -11.78
N VAL A 68 -2.65 -1.41 -11.33
CA VAL A 68 -2.24 -1.34 -9.93
C VAL A 68 -1.79 0.09 -9.62
N SER A 69 -2.44 0.71 -8.64
CA SER A 69 -2.16 2.07 -8.16
C SER A 69 -2.17 2.10 -6.64
N PRO A 70 -1.59 3.13 -6.00
CA PRO A 70 -1.68 3.31 -4.55
C PRO A 70 -3.13 3.24 -4.05
N ARG A 71 -4.04 4.00 -4.68
CA ARG A 71 -5.49 3.92 -4.43
C ARG A 71 -6.04 2.49 -4.52
N TYR A 72 -5.74 1.76 -5.60
CA TYR A 72 -6.22 0.39 -5.76
C TYR A 72 -5.75 -0.51 -4.61
N VAL A 73 -4.49 -0.39 -4.20
CA VAL A 73 -3.95 -1.15 -3.08
C VAL A 73 -4.62 -0.77 -1.76
N ARG A 74 -4.91 0.53 -1.52
CA ARG A 74 -5.69 0.99 -0.36
C ARG A 74 -7.07 0.33 -0.32
N GLU A 75 -7.76 0.28 -1.45
CA GLU A 75 -9.07 -0.39 -1.55
C GLU A 75 -8.98 -1.89 -1.20
N GLN A 76 -7.94 -2.59 -1.65
CA GLN A 76 -7.75 -4.01 -1.32
C GLN A 76 -7.49 -4.25 0.18
N ILE A 77 -6.65 -3.44 0.81
CA ILE A 77 -6.33 -3.60 2.24
C ILE A 77 -7.47 -3.15 3.16
N HIS A 78 -8.33 -2.23 2.70
CA HIS A 78 -9.59 -1.91 3.38
C HIS A 78 -10.59 -3.05 3.28
N ALA A 79 -10.73 -3.64 2.09
CA ALA A 79 -11.64 -4.77 1.88
C ALA A 79 -11.23 -6.01 2.70
N ASN A 80 -9.92 -6.24 2.88
CA ASN A 80 -9.41 -7.35 3.67
C ASN A 80 -8.24 -6.94 4.57
N PRO A 81 -8.50 -6.36 5.76
CA PRO A 81 -7.45 -5.86 6.64
C PRO A 81 -6.46 -6.94 7.13
N LYS A 82 -6.85 -8.22 7.09
CA LYS A 82 -6.00 -9.32 7.55
C LYS A 82 -4.72 -9.46 6.72
N ILE A 83 -4.76 -9.09 5.43
CA ILE A 83 -3.62 -9.27 4.51
C ILE A 83 -2.42 -8.39 4.87
N TYR A 84 -2.68 -7.15 5.28
CA TYR A 84 -1.60 -6.21 5.63
C TYR A 84 -1.25 -6.28 7.12
N LYS A 85 -2.20 -6.64 7.99
CA LYS A 85 -1.93 -6.75 9.44
C LYS A 85 -0.90 -7.83 9.75
N ALA A 86 -0.85 -8.89 8.95
CA ALA A 86 0.13 -9.97 9.07
C ALA A 86 1.54 -9.60 8.55
N LEU A 87 1.72 -8.44 7.89
CA LEU A 87 3.02 -8.02 7.40
C LEU A 87 3.98 -7.67 8.53
N HIS A 88 5.25 -7.97 8.34
CA HIS A 88 6.30 -7.50 9.24
C HIS A 88 6.47 -5.99 9.12
N ARG A 89 7.02 -5.36 10.17
CA ARG A 89 7.22 -3.91 10.27
C ARG A 89 7.89 -3.29 9.04
N LYS A 90 8.95 -3.92 8.53
CA LYS A 90 9.70 -3.43 7.36
C LYS A 90 8.84 -3.45 6.08
N ASP A 91 7.95 -4.42 5.96
CA ASP A 91 7.07 -4.57 4.81
C ASP A 91 5.89 -3.60 4.91
N LYS A 92 5.36 -3.35 6.12
CA LYS A 92 4.38 -2.28 6.36
C LYS A 92 4.92 -0.90 5.98
N HIS A 93 6.20 -0.62 6.27
CA HIS A 93 6.85 0.62 5.86
C HIS A 93 7.02 0.71 4.34
N SER A 94 7.46 -0.37 3.68
CA SER A 94 7.52 -0.42 2.22
C SER A 94 6.14 -0.26 1.56
N LEU A 95 5.10 -0.90 2.11
CA LEU A 95 3.72 -0.70 1.69
C LEU A 95 3.29 0.76 1.88
N LEU A 96 3.51 1.34 3.06
CA LEU A 96 3.17 2.73 3.32
C LEU A 96 3.85 3.68 2.34
N SER A 97 5.16 3.53 2.11
CA SER A 97 5.89 4.38 1.15
C SER A 97 5.31 4.35 -0.26
N TYR A 98 4.77 3.20 -0.69
CA TYR A 98 4.06 3.11 -1.97
C TYR A 98 2.68 3.79 -1.90
N LEU A 99 1.94 3.56 -0.81
CA LEU A 99 0.62 4.14 -0.61
C LEU A 99 0.61 5.67 -0.49
N LEU A 100 1.76 6.31 -0.21
CA LEU A 100 1.84 7.77 -0.11
C LEU A 100 2.18 8.45 -1.46
N GLN A 101 2.52 7.68 -2.51
CA GLN A 101 3.02 8.24 -3.78
C GLN A 101 2.00 9.07 -4.56
N ASP A 102 0.71 8.87 -4.34
CA ASP A 102 -0.36 9.63 -5.01
C ASP A 102 -0.89 10.80 -4.17
N GLU A 103 -0.25 11.09 -3.03
CA GLU A 103 -0.56 12.22 -2.13
C GLU A 103 -2.02 12.24 -1.60
N ASP A 104 -2.78 11.15 -1.78
CA ASP A 104 -4.13 11.01 -1.25
C ASP A 104 -4.11 10.30 0.11
N PHE A 105 -4.11 11.12 1.16
CA PHE A 105 -4.14 10.66 2.55
C PHE A 105 -5.54 10.35 3.08
N SER A 106 -6.60 10.78 2.37
CA SER A 106 -7.98 10.68 2.87
C SER A 106 -8.42 9.23 3.08
N THR A 107 -7.93 8.35 2.20
CA THR A 107 -8.22 6.92 2.19
C THR A 107 -7.27 6.11 3.07
N LEU A 108 -6.36 6.75 3.82
CA LEU A 108 -5.53 6.07 4.83
C LEU A 108 -6.27 5.85 6.16
N ASN A 109 -7.34 6.61 6.42
CA ASN A 109 -8.09 6.57 7.67
C ASN A 109 -8.47 5.13 8.06
N GLY A 110 -8.10 4.71 9.27
CA GLY A 110 -8.34 3.36 9.79
C GLY A 110 -7.23 2.34 9.53
N LEU A 111 -6.25 2.63 8.66
CA LEU A 111 -5.14 1.72 8.38
C LEU A 111 -4.07 1.76 9.48
N GLN A 112 -3.61 0.58 9.91
CA GLN A 112 -2.58 0.39 10.94
C GLN A 112 -1.22 0.03 10.31
N LEU A 113 -0.60 1.00 9.61
CA LEU A 113 0.65 0.76 8.87
C LEU A 113 1.88 1.35 9.55
N MET A 114 1.72 2.06 10.66
CA MET A 114 2.82 2.62 11.43
C MET A 114 2.89 2.01 12.82
N SER A 115 4.11 1.68 13.23
CA SER A 115 4.43 1.23 14.57
C SER A 115 5.06 2.37 15.37
N LEU A 116 4.64 2.47 16.63
CA LEU A 116 5.22 3.35 17.64
C LEU A 116 6.46 2.70 18.27
N ARG A 117 7.19 3.48 19.06
CA ARG A 117 8.45 3.02 19.68
C ARG A 117 8.27 1.86 20.64
N ASP A 118 7.12 1.79 21.31
CA ASP A 118 6.72 0.67 22.16
C ASP A 118 6.21 -0.56 21.37
N ASN A 119 6.34 -0.54 20.04
CA ASN A 119 5.84 -1.54 19.10
C ASN A 119 4.32 -1.65 19.00
N THR A 120 3.57 -0.72 19.58
CA THR A 120 2.12 -0.65 19.33
C THR A 120 1.84 -0.08 17.94
N GLU A 121 0.73 -0.48 17.34
CA GLU A 121 0.32 0.00 16.01
C GLU A 121 -0.78 1.04 16.14
N VAL A 122 -0.67 2.12 15.38
CA VAL A 122 -1.64 3.22 15.39
C VAL A 122 -2.33 3.29 14.04
N ALA A 123 -3.66 3.47 14.10
CA ALA A 123 -4.45 3.73 12.93
C ALA A 123 -4.32 5.20 12.51
N PHE A 124 -4.18 5.47 11.21
CA PHE A 124 -4.37 6.82 10.68
C PHE A 124 -5.78 7.30 11.00
N LYS A 125 -5.91 8.57 11.37
CA LYS A 125 -7.20 9.19 11.69
C LYS A 125 -7.31 10.55 11.03
N THR A 126 -8.48 10.83 10.47
CA THR A 126 -8.81 12.19 10.00
C THR A 126 -9.07 13.09 11.21
N CYS A 127 -8.41 14.25 11.24
CA CYS A 127 -8.71 15.30 12.22
C CYS A 127 -10.08 15.92 11.89
N THR A 128 -11.00 15.92 12.85
CA THR A 128 -12.26 16.67 12.73
C THR A 128 -12.45 17.57 13.95
N PRO A 129 -13.25 18.65 13.86
CA PRO A 129 -13.52 19.52 15.03
C PRO A 129 -14.08 18.78 16.25
N TYR A 130 -14.72 17.63 16.04
CA TYR A 130 -15.34 16.81 17.08
C TYR A 130 -14.49 15.61 17.51
N ASN A 131 -13.33 15.39 16.88
CA ASN A 131 -12.44 14.28 17.17
C ASN A 131 -10.99 14.75 16.96
N GLN A 132 -10.34 15.16 18.05
CA GLN A 132 -8.91 15.46 18.05
C GLN A 132 -8.14 14.13 18.15
N PRO A 133 -7.51 13.65 17.07
CA PRO A 133 -6.78 12.40 17.13
C PRO A 133 -5.54 12.56 18.01
N ARG A 134 -5.10 11.43 18.59
CA ARG A 134 -3.85 11.35 19.33
C ARG A 134 -2.69 11.84 18.48
N HIS A 135 -1.90 12.78 19.00
CA HIS A 135 -0.66 13.21 18.36
C HIS A 135 0.40 12.11 18.44
N VAL A 136 1.11 11.92 17.33
CA VAL A 136 2.28 11.05 17.23
C VAL A 136 3.45 11.93 16.80
N TYR A 137 4.55 11.85 17.54
CA TYR A 137 5.72 12.71 17.37
C TYR A 137 6.82 12.01 16.57
N LEU A 138 7.51 12.79 15.75
CA LEU A 138 8.75 12.38 15.09
C LEU A 138 9.92 12.93 15.92
N PRO A 139 10.82 12.09 16.43
CA PRO A 139 12.01 12.57 17.12
C PRO A 139 12.96 13.23 16.11
N SER A 140 13.62 14.31 16.53
CA SER A 140 14.65 15.00 15.74
C SER A 140 15.95 15.12 16.52
N GLU A 141 17.02 15.55 15.87
CA GLU A 141 18.30 15.80 16.55
C GLU A 141 18.18 16.88 17.63
N ILE A 142 17.36 17.91 17.37
CA ILE A 142 17.12 19.02 18.30
C ILE A 142 16.18 18.58 19.44
N TYR A 143 15.21 17.72 19.13
CA TYR A 143 14.23 17.22 20.10
C TYR A 143 14.26 15.68 20.13
N PRO A 144 15.32 15.09 20.72
CA PRO A 144 15.46 13.65 20.78
C PRO A 144 14.45 13.06 21.79
N MET A 145 14.04 11.82 21.54
CA MET A 145 13.11 11.09 22.42
C MET A 145 13.63 10.96 23.86
N ALA A 146 14.95 10.98 24.06
CA ALA A 146 15.57 10.93 25.39
C ALA A 146 15.11 12.06 26.32
N LEU A 147 14.63 13.18 25.78
CA LEU A 147 14.03 14.27 26.56
C LEU A 147 12.64 13.93 27.14
N PHE A 148 12.01 12.86 26.66
CA PHE A 148 10.65 12.44 27.02
C PHE A 148 10.64 11.00 27.55
N PRO A 149 11.23 10.74 28.74
CA PRO A 149 11.24 9.40 29.32
C PRO A 149 9.80 8.88 29.50
N ASN A 150 9.59 7.58 29.29
CA ASN A 150 8.29 6.89 29.38
C ASN A 150 7.22 7.33 28.37
N HIS A 151 7.54 8.11 27.34
CA HIS A 151 6.59 8.55 26.31
C HIS A 151 6.69 7.75 24.99
N GLN A 152 7.29 6.55 25.01
CA GLN A 152 7.56 5.72 23.82
C GLN A 152 6.29 5.46 22.97
N ALA A 153 5.13 5.33 23.62
CA ALA A 153 3.84 5.16 22.97
C ALA A 153 3.38 6.37 22.13
N TYR A 154 4.08 7.50 22.17
CA TYR A 154 3.73 8.69 21.40
C TYR A 154 4.72 8.98 20.28
N PHE A 155 5.84 8.25 20.19
CA PHE A 155 6.84 8.49 19.17
C PHE A 155 6.79 7.42 18.09
N ILE A 156 6.98 7.83 16.84
CA ILE A 156 7.16 6.92 15.71
C ILE A 156 8.42 6.09 15.95
N ASN A 157 8.37 4.81 15.60
CA ASN A 157 9.56 3.98 15.62
C ASN A 157 10.44 4.25 14.39
N THR A 158 11.52 4.99 14.60
CA THR A 158 12.49 5.37 13.56
C THR A 158 13.62 4.37 13.33
N ASP A 159 13.67 3.20 14.00
CA ASP A 159 14.81 2.25 13.93
C ASP A 159 15.09 1.65 12.53
N ASN A 160 14.29 1.98 11.52
CA ASN A 160 14.58 1.66 10.11
C ASN A 160 14.14 2.78 9.15
N MET A 161 13.98 4.01 9.65
CA MET A 161 13.59 5.17 8.86
C MET A 161 14.82 5.90 8.33
N GLU A 162 15.74 5.17 7.67
CA GLU A 162 16.99 5.76 7.16
C GLU A 162 16.77 6.79 6.04
N TYR A 163 15.59 6.81 5.41
CA TYR A 163 15.29 7.72 4.32
C TYR A 163 13.80 8.09 4.31
N TRP A 164 13.50 9.28 4.81
CA TRP A 164 12.33 10.07 4.39
C TRP A 164 12.85 11.34 3.74
#